data_AF-A0A5K0V2I9-F1
#
_entry.id   AF-A0A5K0V2I9-F1
#
_cell.length_a   1.000
_cell.length_b   1.000
_cell.length_c   1.000
_cell.angle_alpha   90.00
_cell.angle_beta   90.00
_cell.angle_gamma   90.00
#
_symmetry.space_group_name_H-M   'P 1'
#
loop_
_entity.id
_entity.type
_entity.pdbx_description
1 polymer ?
#
loop_
_entity_poly.entity_id
_entity_poly.type
_entity_poly.pdbx_seq_one_letter_code
_entity_poly.pdbx_strand_id
1 'polypeptide(L)'
;AYSEHPLAKAVVEHAKNLRHQYGSTIAPSLDTKDFQAHPGTGVSVTIGNRKVLVGNKRLMLDANIELSHEVEYYITGAEQLARTCILVAIEGKVVGAFAVTDPVKPEAERVVSFLRSMHISSIMVTGDNWATAAAVAKEVGIHSVFAETDPLGKAEKIKELQ
;
A
#
# COMPACT_ATOMS: atom_id res chain seq x y z
N ALA A 1 -4.82 -10.81 15.35
CA ALA A 1 -4.40 -10.17 14.10
C ALA A 1 -2.91 -10.40 13.96
N TYR A 2 -2.42 -10.88 12.81
CA TYR A 2 -1.00 -11.25 12.66
C TYR A 2 -0.12 -10.10 12.14
N SER A 3 -0.70 -9.00 11.66
CA SER A 3 0.02 -7.80 11.22
C SER A 3 -0.53 -6.57 11.95
N GLU A 4 0.36 -5.78 12.53
CA GLU A 4 0.05 -4.51 13.19
C GLU A 4 0.03 -3.32 12.21
N HIS A 5 0.30 -3.57 10.93
CA HIS A 5 0.38 -2.52 9.92
C HIS A 5 -0.97 -1.79 9.77
N PRO A 6 -1.01 -0.44 9.76
CA PRO A 6 -2.25 0.33 9.59
C PRO A 6 -3.08 -0.10 8.38
N LEU A 7 -2.43 -0.36 7.25
CA LEU A 7 -3.05 -0.91 6.04
C LEU A 7 -3.79 -2.25 6.29
N ALA A 8 -3.18 -3.16 7.06
CA ALA A 8 -3.81 -4.44 7.37
C ALA A 8 -5.06 -4.26 8.23
N LYS A 9 -5.03 -3.31 9.18
CA LYS A 9 -6.21 -2.95 9.99
C LYS A 9 -7.33 -2.40 9.12
N ALA A 10 -7.03 -1.45 8.23
CA ALA A 10 -8.01 -0.87 7.31
C ALA A 10 -8.67 -1.91 6.40
N VAL A 11 -7.86 -2.82 5.82
CA VAL A 11 -8.38 -3.92 4.98
C VAL A 11 -9.29 -4.86 5.78
N VAL A 12 -8.88 -5.25 6.99
CA VAL A 12 -9.68 -6.14 7.86
C VAL A 12 -11.01 -5.47 8.26
N GLU A 13 -10.99 -4.20 8.60
CA GLU A 13 -12.19 -3.44 8.95
C GLU A 13 -13.15 -3.33 7.76
N HIS A 14 -12.63 -2.94 6.59
CA HIS A 14 -13.44 -2.87 5.38
C HIS A 14 -14.04 -4.22 5.01
N ALA A 15 -13.26 -5.30 5.09
CA ALA A 15 -13.75 -6.66 4.84
C ALA A 15 -14.85 -7.10 5.82
N LYS A 16 -14.78 -6.70 7.10
CA LYS A 16 -15.86 -6.95 8.08
C LYS A 16 -17.14 -6.24 7.67
N ASN A 17 -17.05 -4.98 7.25
CA ASN A 17 -18.22 -4.19 6.81
C ASN A 17 -18.87 -4.81 5.57
N LEU A 18 -18.07 -5.21 4.58
CA LEU A 18 -18.59 -5.91 3.39
C LEU A 18 -19.29 -7.23 3.78
N ARG A 19 -18.75 -7.99 4.74
CA ARG A 19 -19.42 -9.23 5.19
C ARG A 19 -20.78 -8.98 5.80
N HIS A 20 -20.90 -7.96 6.64
CA HIS A 20 -22.19 -7.56 7.21
C HIS A 20 -23.18 -7.19 6.11
N GLN A 21 -22.70 -6.52 5.05
CA GLN A 21 -23.54 -6.10 3.92
C GLN A 21 -23.99 -7.28 3.03
N TYR A 22 -23.11 -8.24 2.75
CA TYR A 22 -23.36 -9.32 1.78
C TYR A 22 -23.72 -10.68 2.43
N GLY A 23 -23.84 -10.75 3.76
CA GLY A 23 -24.30 -11.96 4.46
C GLY A 23 -23.32 -13.14 4.40
N SER A 24 -22.01 -12.87 4.40
CA SER A 24 -20.97 -13.92 4.31
C SER A 24 -20.38 -14.27 5.69
N THR A 25 -20.44 -15.55 6.05
CA THR A 25 -19.85 -16.11 7.28
C THR A 25 -18.45 -16.67 7.04
N ILE A 26 -17.49 -16.34 7.91
CA ILE A 26 -16.21 -17.05 8.03
C ILE A 26 -16.45 -18.34 8.82
N ALA A 27 -15.80 -19.44 8.41
CA ALA A 27 -15.72 -20.64 9.23
C ALA A 27 -15.04 -20.30 10.59
N PRO A 28 -15.62 -20.69 11.74
CA PRO A 28 -15.21 -20.23 13.08
C PRO A 28 -13.73 -20.40 13.42
N SER A 29 -13.06 -21.36 12.78
CA SER A 29 -11.62 -21.58 12.89
C SER A 29 -11.04 -21.93 11.53
N LEU A 30 -10.28 -21.01 10.96
CA LEU A 30 -9.34 -21.34 9.91
C LEU A 30 -8.05 -21.76 10.61
N ASP A 31 -7.62 -23.01 10.46
CA ASP A 31 -6.30 -23.45 10.93
C ASP A 31 -5.24 -22.66 10.14
N THR A 32 -4.51 -21.78 10.81
CA THR A 32 -3.48 -20.93 10.19
C THR A 32 -2.10 -21.26 10.74
N LYS A 33 -1.16 -21.53 9.84
CA LYS A 33 0.24 -21.86 10.15
C LYS A 33 1.20 -21.03 9.31
N ASP A 34 2.48 -21.04 9.67
CA ASP A 34 3.57 -20.47 8.86
C ASP A 34 3.38 -19.00 8.47
N PHE A 35 2.81 -18.19 9.38
CA PHE A 35 2.72 -16.75 9.14
C PHE A 35 4.12 -16.14 9.01
N GLN A 36 4.34 -15.42 7.92
CA GLN A 36 5.56 -14.67 7.67
C GLN A 36 5.22 -13.26 7.20
N ALA A 37 5.87 -12.28 7.79
CA ALA A 37 5.89 -10.92 7.29
C ALA A 37 7.09 -10.75 6.35
N HIS A 38 6.86 -10.15 5.18
CA HIS A 38 7.86 -9.81 4.19
C HIS A 38 7.99 -8.27 4.18
N PRO A 39 8.97 -7.70 4.91
CA PRO A 39 9.07 -6.25 5.06
C PRO A 39 9.09 -5.52 3.71
N GLY A 40 8.21 -4.55 3.56
CA GLY A 40 8.08 -3.76 2.33
C GLY A 40 7.35 -4.45 1.17
N THR A 41 6.94 -5.72 1.29
CA THR A 41 6.27 -6.44 0.19
C THR A 41 4.94 -7.10 0.56
N GLY A 42 4.76 -7.58 1.80
CA GLY A 42 3.47 -8.09 2.27
C GLY A 42 3.56 -9.19 3.32
N VAL A 43 2.63 -10.14 3.28
CA VAL A 43 2.54 -11.26 4.21
C VAL A 43 2.22 -12.56 3.49
N SER A 44 2.63 -13.68 4.08
CA SER A 44 2.20 -15.02 3.66
C SER A 44 1.75 -15.85 4.86
N VAL A 45 0.80 -16.75 4.63
CA VAL A 45 0.26 -17.66 5.66
C VAL A 45 -0.26 -18.92 5.01
N THR A 46 -0.18 -20.06 5.70
CA THR A 46 -0.84 -21.30 5.30
C THR A 46 -2.21 -21.37 5.98
N ILE A 47 -3.29 -21.50 5.21
CA ILE A 47 -4.66 -21.68 5.72
C ILE A 47 -5.16 -23.07 5.34
N GLY A 48 -5.32 -23.95 6.33
CA GLY A 48 -5.47 -25.39 6.10
C GLY A 48 -4.21 -25.93 5.42
N ASN A 49 -4.34 -26.38 4.17
CA ASN A 49 -3.20 -26.82 3.35
C ASN A 49 -2.86 -25.83 2.21
N ARG A 50 -3.49 -24.65 2.18
CA ARG A 50 -3.33 -23.70 1.07
C ARG A 50 -2.41 -22.56 1.48
N LYS A 51 -1.34 -22.34 0.71
CA LYS A 51 -0.48 -21.18 0.87
C LYS A 51 -1.18 -19.93 0.31
N VAL A 52 -1.30 -18.90 1.13
CA VAL A 52 -1.91 -17.61 0.80
C VAL A 52 -0.85 -16.53 0.90
N LEU A 53 -0.76 -15.67 -0.11
CA LEU A 53 0.09 -14.49 -0.12
C LEU A 53 -0.77 -13.25 -0.33
N VAL A 54 -0.50 -12.20 0.43
CA VAL A 54 -1.14 -10.89 0.30
C VAL A 54 -0.07 -9.82 0.30
N GLY A 55 0.11 -9.11 -0.81
CA GLY A 55 1.20 -8.15 -0.94
C GLY A 55 1.27 -7.46 -2.30
N ASN A 56 2.37 -6.78 -2.57
CA ASN A 56 2.60 -6.04 -3.81
C ASN A 56 3.13 -6.95 -4.95
N LYS A 57 3.37 -6.35 -6.13
CA LYS A 57 3.96 -7.02 -7.30
C LYS A 57 5.26 -7.76 -6.96
N ARG A 58 6.13 -7.15 -6.16
CA ARG A 58 7.42 -7.75 -5.77
C ARG A 58 7.25 -9.06 -5.00
N LEU A 59 6.33 -9.13 -4.04
CA LEU A 59 6.07 -10.39 -3.31
C LEU A 59 5.63 -11.52 -4.24
N MET A 60 4.81 -11.22 -5.26
CA MET A 60 4.35 -12.22 -6.21
C MET A 60 5.51 -12.74 -7.07
N LEU A 61 6.35 -11.85 -7.59
CA LEU A 61 7.51 -12.22 -8.39
C LEU A 61 8.54 -13.01 -7.57
N ASP A 62 8.83 -12.58 -6.34
CA ASP A 62 9.74 -13.29 -5.43
C ASP A 62 9.24 -14.72 -5.10
N ALA A 63 7.92 -14.91 -5.13
CA ALA A 63 7.27 -16.21 -4.94
C ALA A 63 7.10 -17.03 -6.24
N ASN A 64 7.66 -16.57 -7.38
CA ASN A 64 7.48 -17.16 -8.72
C ASN A 64 6.02 -17.27 -9.16
N ILE A 65 5.20 -16.28 -8.81
CA ILE A 65 3.79 -16.20 -9.20
C ILE A 65 3.68 -15.33 -10.45
N GLU A 66 3.20 -15.91 -11.54
CA GLU A 66 2.96 -15.19 -12.79
C GLU A 66 1.80 -14.22 -12.66
N LEU A 67 1.95 -13.03 -13.27
CA LEU A 67 0.93 -12.01 -13.35
C LEU A 67 0.33 -12.02 -14.75
N SER A 68 -0.99 -12.15 -14.86
CA SER A 68 -1.67 -12.02 -16.14
C SER A 68 -1.64 -10.57 -16.63
N HIS A 69 -1.79 -10.37 -17.94
CA HIS A 69 -1.87 -9.03 -18.54
C HIS A 69 -2.98 -8.17 -17.92
N GLU A 70 -4.11 -8.79 -17.54
CA GLU A 70 -5.21 -8.09 -16.86
C GLU A 70 -4.79 -7.57 -15.48
N VAL A 71 -4.05 -8.37 -14.71
CA VAL A 71 -3.53 -7.96 -13.39
C VAL A 71 -2.49 -6.85 -13.55
N GLU A 72 -1.59 -6.95 -14.53
CA GLU A 72 -0.61 -5.88 -14.80
C GLU A 72 -1.27 -4.57 -15.22
N TYR A 73 -2.31 -4.64 -16.05
CA TYR A 73 -3.09 -3.47 -16.44
C TYR A 73 -3.78 -2.82 -15.24
N TYR A 74 -4.38 -3.62 -14.35
CA TYR A 74 -5.00 -3.13 -13.11
C TYR A 74 -3.98 -2.44 -12.20
N ILE A 75 -2.81 -3.06 -11.98
CA ILE A 75 -1.73 -2.47 -11.17
C ILE A 75 -1.34 -1.11 -11.72
N THR A 76 -1.05 -1.05 -13.03
CA THR A 76 -0.62 0.18 -13.70
C THR A 76 -1.67 1.29 -13.56
N GLY A 77 -2.95 0.97 -13.77
CA GLY A 77 -4.05 1.93 -13.61
C GLY A 77 -4.21 2.42 -12.17
N ALA A 78 -4.02 1.54 -11.18
CA ALA A 78 -4.07 1.92 -9.76
C ALA A 78 -2.91 2.84 -9.38
N GLU A 79 -1.69 2.54 -9.83
CA GLU A 79 -0.50 3.35 -9.56
C GLU A 79 -0.59 4.75 -10.18
N GLN A 80 -1.14 4.87 -11.40
CA GLN A 80 -1.42 6.16 -12.04
C GLN A 80 -2.39 7.03 -11.23
N LEU A 81 -3.26 6.41 -10.44
CA LEU A 81 -4.21 7.08 -9.55
C LEU A 81 -3.69 7.24 -8.12
N ALA A 82 -2.38 7.06 -7.90
CA ALA A 82 -1.75 7.16 -6.58
C ALA A 82 -2.29 6.13 -5.56
N ARG A 83 -2.66 4.94 -6.04
CA ARG A 83 -3.21 3.88 -5.19
C ARG A 83 -2.24 2.72 -5.10
N THR A 84 -2.08 2.21 -3.90
CA THR A 84 -1.27 1.02 -3.62
C THR A 84 -2.09 -0.22 -3.98
N CYS A 85 -1.66 -0.93 -5.01
CA CYS A 85 -2.28 -2.20 -5.41
C CYS A 85 -1.80 -3.34 -4.50
N ILE A 86 -2.75 -4.07 -3.93
CA ILE A 86 -2.54 -5.28 -3.13
C ILE A 86 -3.10 -6.47 -3.91
N LEU A 87 -2.25 -7.46 -4.12
CA LEU A 87 -2.55 -8.71 -4.80
C LEU A 87 -2.78 -9.81 -3.76
N VAL A 88 -3.73 -10.68 -4.04
CA VAL A 88 -4.02 -11.87 -3.25
C VAL A 88 -3.77 -13.09 -4.12
N ALA A 89 -2.88 -13.98 -3.67
CA ALA A 89 -2.61 -15.24 -4.31
C ALA A 89 -2.90 -16.42 -3.41
N ILE A 90 -3.43 -17.50 -4.01
CA ILE A 90 -3.70 -18.78 -3.36
C ILE A 90 -3.06 -19.86 -4.21
N GLU A 91 -2.26 -20.73 -3.60
CA GLU A 91 -1.60 -21.87 -4.27
C GLU A 91 -0.85 -21.48 -5.54
N GLY A 92 -0.11 -20.37 -5.48
CA GLY A 92 0.73 -19.89 -6.57
C GLY A 92 0.00 -19.18 -7.71
N LYS A 93 -1.28 -18.82 -7.53
CA LYS A 93 -2.07 -18.07 -8.52
C LYS A 93 -2.69 -16.83 -7.91
N VAL A 94 -2.63 -15.71 -8.62
CA VAL A 94 -3.38 -14.50 -8.24
C VAL A 94 -4.87 -14.79 -8.41
N VAL A 95 -5.63 -14.62 -7.33
CA VAL A 95 -7.09 -14.83 -7.28
C VAL A 95 -7.87 -13.53 -7.08
N GLY A 96 -7.17 -12.43 -6.81
CA GLY A 96 -7.78 -11.12 -6.64
C GLY A 96 -6.77 -10.02 -6.45
N ALA A 97 -7.22 -8.79 -6.67
CA ALA A 97 -6.47 -7.58 -6.44
C ALA A 97 -7.42 -6.50 -5.92
N PHE A 98 -6.90 -5.60 -5.09
CA PHE A 98 -7.62 -4.40 -4.69
C PHE A 98 -6.63 -3.27 -4.45
N ALA A 99 -7.06 -2.04 -4.69
CA ALA A 99 -6.24 -0.86 -4.49
C ALA A 99 -6.65 -0.12 -3.23
N VAL A 100 -5.68 0.35 -2.46
CA VAL A 100 -5.90 1.20 -1.29
C VAL A 100 -5.25 2.55 -1.54
N THR A 101 -5.89 3.62 -1.07
CA THR A 101 -5.38 4.98 -1.14
C THR A 101 -5.34 5.56 0.26
N ASP A 102 -4.30 6.32 0.58
CA ASP A 102 -4.28 7.21 1.73
C ASP A 102 -4.76 8.58 1.25
N PRO A 103 -6.02 8.96 1.51
CA PRO A 103 -6.56 10.19 0.99
C PRO A 103 -5.82 11.39 1.57
N VAL A 104 -5.49 12.34 0.70
CA VAL A 104 -4.94 13.64 1.11
C VAL A 104 -5.94 14.31 2.04
N LYS A 105 -5.44 14.88 3.15
CA LYS A 105 -6.29 15.65 4.06
C LYS A 105 -6.91 16.83 3.31
N PRO A 106 -8.21 17.12 3.46
CA PRO A 106 -8.88 18.22 2.75
C PRO A 106 -8.20 19.58 2.95
N GLU A 107 -7.58 19.80 4.11
CA GLU A 107 -6.88 21.02 4.46
C GLU A 107 -5.43 21.11 3.95
N ALA A 108 -4.85 20.03 3.41
CA ALA A 108 -3.42 19.95 3.10
C ALA A 108 -2.96 21.01 2.10
N GLU A 109 -3.69 21.18 0.98
CA GLU A 109 -3.39 22.20 -0.03
C GLU A 109 -3.37 23.61 0.58
N ARG A 110 -4.35 23.92 1.43
CA ARG A 110 -4.45 25.23 2.11
C ARG A 110 -3.26 25.45 3.04
N VAL A 111 -2.83 24.42 3.77
CA VAL A 111 -1.68 24.49 4.68
C VAL A 111 -0.39 24.73 3.90
N VAL A 112 -0.14 23.97 2.83
CA VAL A 112 1.06 24.13 1.98
C VAL A 112 1.09 25.53 1.35
N SER A 113 -0.05 26.00 0.84
CA SER A 113 -0.16 27.36 0.29
C SER A 113 0.11 28.44 1.34
N PHE A 114 -0.36 28.26 2.56
CA PHE A 114 -0.11 29.20 3.65
C PHE A 114 1.38 29.25 4.03
N LEU A 115 2.05 28.11 4.16
CA LEU A 115 3.50 28.05 4.41
C LEU A 115 4.28 28.75 3.29
N ARG A 116 3.90 28.51 2.03
CA ARG A 116 4.52 29.18 0.87
C ARG A 116 4.34 30.71 0.94
N SER A 117 3.18 31.20 1.36
CA SER A 117 2.94 32.65 1.55
C SER A 117 3.83 33.28 2.62
N MET A 118 4.34 32.47 3.56
CA MET A 118 5.31 32.87 4.58
C MET A 118 6.76 32.70 4.11
N HIS A 119 7.00 32.42 2.82
CA HIS A 119 8.32 32.10 2.25
C HIS A 119 8.96 30.81 2.81
N ILE A 120 8.13 29.89 3.34
CA ILE A 120 8.57 28.57 3.80
C ILE A 120 8.34 27.55 2.68
N SER A 121 9.42 26.90 2.22
CA SER A 121 9.35 25.85 1.20
C SER A 121 9.00 24.50 1.83
N SER A 122 8.12 23.74 1.18
CA SER A 122 7.75 22.38 1.60
C SER A 122 8.36 21.33 0.66
N ILE A 123 8.86 20.24 1.25
CA ILE A 123 9.45 19.09 0.55
C ILE A 123 8.72 17.84 1.02
N MET A 124 8.35 16.96 0.10
CA MET A 124 7.75 15.66 0.41
C MET A 124 8.83 14.57 0.42
N VAL A 125 8.88 13.78 1.48
CA VAL A 125 9.75 12.59 1.58
C VAL A 125 8.88 11.40 1.97
N THR A 126 8.72 10.43 1.07
CA THR A 126 7.84 9.27 1.27
C THR A 126 8.53 7.95 0.89
N GLY A 127 8.03 6.86 1.47
CA GLY A 127 8.40 5.49 1.07
C GLY A 127 7.52 4.94 -0.05
N ASP A 128 6.47 5.67 -0.45
CA ASP A 128 5.61 5.28 -1.56
C ASP A 128 6.35 5.36 -2.91
N ASN A 129 5.80 4.70 -3.92
CA ASN A 129 6.35 4.75 -5.27
C ASN A 129 6.28 6.17 -5.88
N TRP A 130 7.08 6.39 -6.92
CA TRP A 130 7.14 7.69 -7.60
C TRP A 130 5.80 8.19 -8.14
N ALA A 131 4.98 7.30 -8.71
CA ALA A 131 3.70 7.68 -9.30
C ALA A 131 2.74 8.26 -8.24
N THR A 132 2.62 7.58 -7.10
CA THR A 132 1.81 8.00 -5.96
C THR A 132 2.33 9.31 -5.37
N ALA A 133 3.63 9.39 -5.09
CA ALA A 133 4.24 10.57 -4.50
C ALA A 133 4.06 11.82 -5.39
N ALA A 134 4.26 11.68 -6.70
CA ALA A 134 4.10 12.77 -7.67
C ALA A 134 2.64 13.26 -7.75
N ALA A 135 1.68 12.34 -7.74
CA ALA A 135 0.26 12.68 -7.77
C ALA A 135 -0.17 13.44 -6.50
N VAL A 136 0.20 12.96 -5.31
CA VAL A 136 -0.10 13.63 -4.04
C VAL A 136 0.56 15.00 -3.98
N ALA A 137 1.84 15.09 -4.37
CA ALA A 137 2.57 16.36 -4.35
C ALA A 137 1.95 17.40 -5.29
N LYS A 138 1.50 16.95 -6.47
CA LYS A 138 0.77 17.80 -7.42
C LYS A 138 -0.56 18.29 -6.83
N GLU A 139 -1.30 17.42 -6.15
CA GLU A 139 -2.58 17.76 -5.51
C GLU A 139 -2.42 18.83 -4.42
N VAL A 140 -1.37 18.74 -3.59
CA VAL A 140 -1.14 19.71 -2.49
C VAL A 140 -0.26 20.90 -2.86
N GLY A 141 0.31 20.94 -4.06
CA GLY A 141 1.18 22.02 -4.52
C GLY A 141 2.62 21.98 -3.97
N ILE A 142 3.17 20.79 -3.74
CA ILE A 142 4.59 20.58 -3.39
C ILE A 142 5.40 20.29 -4.65
N HIS A 143 6.52 20.99 -4.83
CA HIS A 143 7.37 20.87 -6.03
C HIS A 143 8.57 19.93 -5.87
N SER A 144 9.04 19.72 -4.64
CA SER A 144 10.20 18.89 -4.34
C SER A 144 9.75 17.59 -3.68
N VAL A 145 9.98 16.46 -4.34
CA VAL A 145 9.51 15.14 -3.90
C VAL A 145 10.66 14.14 -3.93
N PHE A 146 10.80 13.38 -2.86
CA PHE A 146 11.67 12.22 -2.75
C PHE A 146 10.80 11.02 -2.41
N ALA A 147 10.64 10.12 -3.38
CA ALA A 147 9.83 8.90 -3.26
C ALA A 147 10.72 7.68 -3.00
N GLU A 148 10.10 6.53 -2.73
CA GLU A 148 10.76 5.22 -2.56
C GLU A 148 11.88 5.24 -1.51
N THR A 149 11.77 6.13 -0.52
CA THR A 149 12.80 6.35 0.48
C THR A 149 12.53 5.49 1.72
N ASP A 150 13.49 4.65 2.08
CA ASP A 150 13.45 3.81 3.27
C ASP A 150 13.68 4.65 4.56
N PRO A 151 13.47 4.09 5.78
CA PRO A 151 13.60 4.85 7.01
C PRO A 151 14.97 5.53 7.20
N LEU A 152 16.05 4.87 6.78
CA LEU A 152 17.41 5.41 6.85
C LEU A 152 17.58 6.57 5.86
N GLY A 153 17.18 6.38 4.60
CA GLY A 153 17.24 7.40 3.58
C GLY A 153 16.42 8.65 3.90
N LYS A 154 15.31 8.52 4.65
CA LYS A 154 14.54 9.68 5.13
C LYS A 154 15.37 10.53 6.08
N ALA A 155 16.08 9.90 7.01
CA ALA A 155 16.94 10.59 7.96
C ALA A 155 18.14 11.25 7.26
N GLU A 156 18.73 10.58 6.28
CA GLU A 156 19.82 11.14 5.47
C GLU A 156 19.35 12.37 4.68
N LYS A 157 18.15 12.32 4.06
CA LYS A 157 17.60 13.46 3.34
C LYS A 157 17.37 14.68 4.22
N ILE A 158 16.90 14.47 5.46
CA ILE A 158 16.74 15.56 6.43
C ILE A 158 18.10 16.18 6.75
N LYS A 159 19.13 15.35 6.96
CA LYS A 159 20.49 15.79 7.25
C LYS A 159 21.13 16.59 6.11
N GLU A 160 20.84 16.25 4.86
CA GLU A 160 21.31 16.99 3.68
C GLU A 160 20.71 18.40 3.55
N LEU A 161 19.54 18.64 4.18
CA LEU A 161 18.79 19.89 4.09
C LEU A 161 19.02 20.84 5.29
N GLN A 162 19.74 20.39 6.32
CA GLN A 162 20.10 21.16 7.53
C GLN A 162 21.44 21.86 7.37
#